data_AF-A0A968XS70-F1
#
_entry.id   AF-A0A968XS70-F1
#
_cell.length_a   1.000
_cell.length_b   1.000
_cell.length_c   1.000
_cell.angle_alpha   90.00
_cell.angle_beta   90.00
_cell.angle_gamma   90.00
#
_symmetry.space_group_name_H-M   'P 1'
#
loop_
_entity.id
_entity.type
_entity.pdbx_description
1 polymer ?
#
loop_
_entity_poly.entity_id
_entity_poly.type
_entity_poly.pdbx_seq_one_letter_code
_entity_poly.pdbx_strand_id
1 'polypeptide(L)' 'MRGGSLRKGAIVCIDDERSVLLSLRDQLGWLLEHEYTVELAESGEEALALLEE' A
#
# COMPACT_ATOMS: atom_id res chain seq x y z
N MET A 1 -4.41 -12.09 -26.09
CA MET A 1 -4.54 -10.63 -26.27
C MET A 1 -5.80 -10.12 -25.58
N ARG A 2 -5.60 -9.47 -24.42
CA ARG A 2 -6.27 -8.33 -23.77
C ARG A 2 -5.37 -8.09 -22.55
N GLY A 3 -4.68 -6.99 -22.30
CA GLY A 3 -4.73 -5.64 -22.85
C GLY A 3 -4.48 -4.72 -21.65
N GLY A 4 -3.26 -4.15 -21.54
CA GLY A 4 -2.88 -3.17 -20.52
C GLY A 4 -2.63 -3.76 -19.11
N SER A 5 -1.46 -3.50 -18.54
CA SER A 5 -1.27 -3.61 -17.08
C SER A 5 -2.25 -2.65 -16.41
N LEU A 6 -3.37 -3.17 -15.90
CA LEU A 6 -4.23 -2.43 -14.98
C LEU A 6 -3.35 -2.05 -13.80
N ARG A 7 -3.00 -0.76 -13.69
CA ARG A 7 -2.37 -0.24 -12.48
C ARG A 7 -3.35 -0.49 -11.35
N LYS A 8 -3.10 -1.52 -10.55
CA LYS A 8 -3.79 -1.72 -9.27
C LYS A 8 -3.60 -0.42 -8.50
N GLY A 9 -4.68 0.13 -7.95
CA GLY A 9 -4.55 1.32 -7.10
C GLY A 9 -3.64 1.01 -5.91
N ALA A 10 -2.97 2.02 -5.36
CA ALA A 10 -2.18 1.86 -4.14
C ALA A 10 -2.99 2.33 -2.92
N ILE A 11 -2.91 1.56 -1.84
CA ILE A 11 -3.33 1.97 -0.50
C ILE A 11 -2.05 2.21 0.29
N VAL A 12 -1.81 3.46 0.68
CA VAL A 12 -0.65 3.84 1.50
C VAL A 12 -1.11 3.96 2.95
N CYS A 13 -0.57 3.11 3.83
CA CYS A 13 -0.78 3.20 5.27
C CYS A 13 0.38 3.98 5.91
N ILE A 14 0.05 5.01 6.69
CA ILE A 14 1.02 5.92 7.33
C ILE A 14 0.77 5.94 8.83
N ASP A 15 1.73 5.47 9.62
CA ASP A 15 1.64 5.38 11.08
C ASP A 15 3.06 5.22 11.66
N ASP A 16 3.38 5.85 12.79
CA ASP A 16 4.72 5.78 13.39
C ASP A 16 5.00 4.45 14.12
N GLU A 17 4.01 3.57 14.27
CA GLU A 17 4.15 2.25 14.87
C GLU A 17 4.18 1.12 13.82
N ARG A 18 5.35 0.49 13.64
CA ARG A 18 5.53 -0.66 12.72
C ARG A 18 4.52 -1.79 12.94
N SER A 19 4.21 -2.09 14.18
CA SER A 19 3.27 -3.17 14.56
C SER A 19 1.86 -2.92 14.02
N VAL A 20 1.41 -1.66 14.01
CA VAL A 20 0.12 -1.23 13.45
C VAL A 20 0.14 -1.40 11.94
N LEU A 21 1.19 -0.91 11.26
CA LEU A 21 1.35 -1.02 9.81
C LEU A 21 1.35 -2.48 9.32
N LEU A 22 2.08 -3.37 10.00
CA LEU A 22 2.11 -4.79 9.65
C LEU A 22 0.74 -5.46 9.82
N SER A 23 0.04 -5.13 10.90
CA SER A 23 -1.32 -5.63 11.15
C SER A 23 -2.30 -5.17 10.06
N LEU A 24 -2.24 -3.89 9.67
CA LEU A 24 -3.06 -3.33 8.61
C LEU A 24 -2.76 -3.98 7.26
N ARG A 25 -1.48 -4.16 6.90
CA ARG A 25 -1.09 -4.84 5.66
C ARG A 25 -1.68 -6.24 5.59
N ASP A 26 -1.58 -7.00 6.68
CA ASP A 26 -2.07 -8.37 6.69
C ASP A 26 -3.60 -8.38 6.52
N GLN A 27 -4.33 -7.56 7.28
CA GLN A 27 -5.80 -7.44 7.17
C GLN A 27 -6.28 -6.97 5.78
N LEU A 28 -5.62 -5.96 5.20
CA LEU A 28 -5.97 -5.43 3.88
C LEU A 28 -5.55 -6.37 2.76
N GLY A 29 -4.40 -7.03 2.88
CA GLY A 29 -3.92 -8.02 1.92
C GLY A 29 -4.93 -9.13 1.70
N TRP A 30 -5.46 -9.72 2.78
CA TRP A 30 -6.50 -10.75 2.70
C TRP A 30 -7.76 -10.32 1.94
N LEU A 31 -8.11 -9.04 1.97
CA LEU A 31 -9.35 -8.53 1.40
C LEU A 31 -9.17 -7.95 -0.01
N LEU A 32 -8.03 -7.31 -0.28
CA LEU A 32 -7.87 -6.37 -1.39
C LEU A 32 -6.67 -6.65 -2.30
N GLU A 33 -5.85 -7.68 -2.04
CA GLU A 33 -4.62 -7.96 -2.81
C GLU A 33 -4.85 -8.17 -4.32
N HIS A 34 -6.06 -8.55 -4.71
CA HIS A 34 -6.43 -8.74 -6.12
C HIS A 34 -6.68 -7.42 -6.86
N GLU A 35 -7.03 -6.36 -6.13
CA GLU A 35 -7.46 -5.06 -6.69
C GLU A 35 -6.46 -3.93 -6.41
N TYR A 36 -5.76 -3.98 -5.27
CA TYR A 36 -4.87 -2.93 -4.78
C TYR A 36 -3.52 -3.48 -4.33
N THR A 37 -2.50 -2.61 -4.39
CA THR A 37 -1.23 -2.81 -3.71
C THR A 37 -1.28 -2.11 -2.35
N VAL A 38 -0.72 -2.70 -1.31
CA VAL A 38 -0.62 -2.07 0.02
C VAL A 38 0.83 -1.66 0.27
N GLU A 39 1.04 -0.38 0.53
CA GLU A 39 2.34 0.22 0.80
C GLU A 39 2.34 0.82 2.21
N LEU A 40 3.50 0.84 2.85
CA LEU A 40 3.66 1.22 4.25
C LEU A 40 4.71 2.32 4.37
N ALA A 41 4.42 3.33 5.19
CA ALA A 41 5.34 4.40 5.54
C ALA A 41 5.25 4.70 7.05
N GLU A 42 6.40 4.87 7.71
CA GLU A 42 6.45 5.23 9.14
C GLU A 42 6.43 6.75 9.38
N SER A 43 6.50 7.53 8.30
CA SER A 43 6.46 8.98 8.35
C SER A 43 5.80 9.58 7.11
N GLY A 44 5.40 10.85 7.20
CA GLY A 44 4.89 11.59 6.05
C GLY A 44 5.93 11.78 4.94
N GLU A 45 7.22 11.85 5.29
CA GLU A 45 8.30 11.98 4.31
C GLU A 45 8.47 10.69 3.49
N GLU A 46 8.45 9.54 4.17
CA GLU A 46 8.42 8.24 3.49
C GLU A 46 7.19 8.09 2.61
N ALA A 47 6.02 8.52 3.08
CA ALA A 47 4.79 8.45 2.32
C ALA A 47 4.81 9.31 1.06
N LEU A 48 5.42 10.51 1.13
CA LEU A 48 5.61 11.36 -0.04
C LEU A 48 6.56 10.73 -1.05
N ALA A 49 7.64 10.10 -0.59
CA ALA A 49 8.58 9.40 -1.47
C ALA A 49 7.91 8.28 -2.27
N LEU A 50 6.95 7.56 -1.67
CA LEU A 50 6.16 6.52 -2.37
C LEU A 50 5.27 7.08 -3.49
N LEU A 51 4.82 8.33 -3.40
CA LEU A 51 3.97 8.96 -4.42
C LEU A 51 4.76 9.52 -5.62
N GLU A 52 6.07 9.67 -5.45
CA GLU A 52 6.98 10.21 -6.47
C GLU A 52 7.67 9.12 -7.31
N GLU A 53 7.43 7.83 -7.02
CA GLU A 53 7.85 6.66 -7.84
C GLU A 53 7.10 6.55 -9.19
#